data_AF-A0A1G7T4A2-F1
#
_entry.id   AF-A0A1G7T4A2-F1
#
_cell.length_a   1.000
_cell.length_b   1.000
_cell.length_c   1.000
_cell.angle_alpha   90.00
_cell.angle_beta   90.00
_cell.angle_gamma   90.00
#
_symmetry.space_group_name_H-M   'P 1'
#
loop_
_entity.id
_entity.type
_entity.pdbx_description
1 polymer ?
#
loop_
_entity_poly.entity_id
_entity_poly.type
_entity_poly.pdbx_seq_one_letter_code
_entity_poly.pdbx_strand_id
1 'polypeptide(L)'
;MVFTQRSFYINLVWLLLTSVAFLMISMESAQSRPDLLAENELFRLFVNVNHVISFFLPLITFIFVIFSSNLMFFLFDYEFDAHQIGKIICISLIPILLNSILHFFVLSSLNASQITALDSNYAYHTTIFGLNLMDMNYLSYGSWFLFYLLFGMLIYDNSEHSIFSIICIVLGPSMLIVVIKFLMSYLS
;
A
#
# COMPACT_ATOMS: atom_id res chain seq x y z
N MET A 1 -16.39 18.78 -19.31
CA MET A 1 -15.20 18.26 -20.02
C MET A 1 -13.85 18.68 -19.41
N VAL A 2 -13.70 19.88 -18.82
CA VAL A 2 -12.41 20.32 -18.21
C VAL A 2 -12.15 19.69 -16.84
N PHE A 3 -13.18 19.39 -16.05
CA PHE A 3 -13.05 18.77 -14.72
C PHE A 3 -12.62 17.30 -14.77
N THR A 4 -13.06 16.55 -15.78
CA THR A 4 -12.71 15.13 -15.99
C THR A 4 -11.24 14.93 -16.39
N GLN A 5 -10.62 15.91 -17.06
CA GLN A 5 -9.20 15.86 -17.38
C GLN A 5 -8.30 16.08 -16.14
N ARG A 6 -8.67 16.99 -15.23
CA ARG A 6 -7.83 17.32 -14.07
C ARG A 6 -7.62 16.14 -13.10
N SER A 7 -8.67 15.38 -12.79
CA SER A 7 -8.53 14.26 -11.85
C SER A 7 -7.83 13.04 -12.48
N PHE A 8 -7.97 12.84 -13.80
CA PHE A 8 -7.13 11.87 -14.53
C PHE A 8 -5.63 12.17 -14.39
N TYR A 9 -5.21 13.43 -14.57
CA TYR A 9 -3.80 13.80 -14.39
C TYR A 9 -3.31 13.64 -12.95
N ILE A 10 -4.14 13.96 -11.96
CA ILE A 10 -3.79 13.77 -10.55
C ILE A 10 -3.55 12.29 -10.26
N ASN A 11 -4.45 11.41 -10.72
CA ASN A 11 -4.30 9.96 -10.52
C ASN A 11 -3.03 9.44 -11.21
N LEU A 12 -2.74 9.92 -12.43
CA LEU A 12 -1.55 9.53 -13.18
C LEU A 12 -0.25 9.99 -12.50
N VAL A 13 -0.18 11.26 -12.07
CA VAL A 13 0.99 11.78 -11.35
C VAL A 13 1.21 11.03 -10.04
N TRP A 14 0.13 10.77 -9.31
CA TRP A 14 0.19 10.03 -8.05
C TRP A 14 0.68 8.59 -8.26
N LEU A 15 0.13 7.88 -9.25
CA LEU A 15 0.58 6.54 -9.61
C LEU A 15 2.06 6.53 -10.01
N LEU A 16 2.51 7.52 -10.78
CA LEU A 16 3.91 7.60 -11.19
C LEU A 16 4.84 7.85 -10.00
N LEU A 17 4.48 8.76 -9.09
CA LEU A 17 5.28 9.05 -7.88
C LEU A 17 5.39 7.82 -6.97
N THR A 18 4.27 7.11 -6.79
CA THR A 18 4.25 5.90 -5.95
C THR A 18 4.99 4.75 -6.59
N SER A 19 4.86 4.56 -7.91
CA SER A 19 5.65 3.58 -8.68
C SER A 19 7.14 3.84 -8.58
N VAL A 20 7.57 5.10 -8.67
CA VAL A 20 8.98 5.48 -8.49
C VAL A 20 9.44 5.22 -7.06
N ALA A 21 8.64 5.57 -6.04
CA ALA A 21 8.97 5.29 -4.65
C ALA A 21 9.13 3.77 -4.39
N PHE A 22 8.23 2.94 -4.92
CA PHE A 22 8.29 1.48 -4.80
C PHE A 22 9.52 0.90 -5.51
N LEU A 23 9.90 1.45 -6.67
CA LEU A 23 11.12 1.08 -7.37
C LEU A 23 12.36 1.40 -6.52
N MET A 24 12.44 2.62 -5.96
CA MET A 24 13.58 3.03 -5.11
C MET A 24 13.72 2.12 -3.89
N ILE A 25 12.63 1.81 -3.20
CA ILE A 25 12.63 0.87 -2.06
C ILE A 25 13.09 -0.51 -2.50
N SER A 26 12.60 -1.00 -3.64
CA SER A 26 13.02 -2.30 -4.16
C SER A 26 14.52 -2.34 -4.45
N MET A 27 15.10 -1.28 -5.02
CA MET A 27 16.55 -1.18 -5.26
C MET A 27 17.35 -1.16 -3.95
N GLU A 28 16.96 -0.36 -2.97
CA GLU A 28 17.61 -0.32 -1.64
C GLU A 28 17.47 -1.65 -0.88
N SER A 29 16.33 -2.31 -1.02
CA SER A 29 16.06 -3.61 -0.41
C SER A 29 16.93 -4.73 -0.99
N ALA A 30 17.33 -4.63 -2.26
CA ALA A 30 18.23 -5.60 -2.90
C ALA A 30 19.71 -5.38 -2.52
N GLN A 31 20.07 -4.16 -2.12
CA GLN A 31 21.40 -3.85 -1.60
C GLN A 31 21.55 -4.27 -0.13
N SER A 32 20.43 -4.34 0.60
CA SER A 32 20.38 -4.87 1.96
C SER A 32 20.24 -6.40 1.95
N ARG A 33 20.88 -7.11 2.89
CA ARG A 33 20.95 -8.59 2.83
C ARG A 33 19.56 -9.23 3.04
N PRO A 34 19.12 -10.16 2.15
CA PRO A 34 17.77 -10.71 2.12
C PRO A 34 17.37 -11.52 3.36
N ASP A 35 18.34 -12.12 4.05
CA ASP A 35 18.11 -13.03 5.18
C ASP A 35 17.58 -12.33 6.45
N LEU A 36 17.83 -11.02 6.59
CA LEU A 36 17.42 -10.21 7.76
C LEU A 36 16.11 -9.42 7.52
N LEU A 37 15.73 -9.23 6.26
CA LEU A 37 14.49 -8.55 5.85
C LEU A 37 13.28 -9.49 5.85
N ALA A 38 13.50 -10.78 6.07
CA ALA A 38 12.50 -11.84 5.97
C ALA A 38 11.37 -11.76 7.02
N GLU A 39 11.61 -11.09 8.16
CA GLU A 39 10.62 -10.91 9.22
C GLU A 39 9.63 -9.76 8.96
N ASN A 40 9.94 -8.85 8.02
CA ASN A 40 9.04 -7.77 7.64
C ASN A 40 8.33 -8.14 6.33
N GLU A 41 7.01 -8.31 6.38
CA GLU A 41 6.22 -8.80 5.24
C GLU A 41 6.32 -7.90 4.00
N LEU A 42 6.47 -6.60 4.21
CA LEU A 42 6.57 -5.60 3.15
C LEU A 42 7.95 -5.66 2.48
N PHE A 43 9.02 -5.88 3.26
CA PHE A 43 10.35 -6.13 2.68
C PHE A 43 10.48 -7.49 2.04
N ARG A 44 9.83 -8.53 2.58
CA ARG A 44 9.75 -9.84 1.92
C ARG A 44 9.11 -9.74 0.54
N LEU A 45 8.17 -8.80 0.35
CA LEU A 45 7.59 -8.52 -0.96
C LEU A 45 8.64 -7.86 -1.88
N PHE A 46 9.35 -6.83 -1.42
CA PHE A 46 10.33 -6.12 -2.26
C PHE A 46 11.61 -6.89 -2.58
N VAL A 47 12.06 -7.78 -1.70
CA VAL A 47 13.23 -8.65 -1.90
C VAL A 47 12.96 -9.75 -2.93
N ASN A 48 11.74 -10.31 -2.93
CA ASN A 48 11.38 -11.44 -3.79
C ASN A 48 10.78 -11.03 -5.15
N VAL A 49 10.54 -9.75 -5.35
CA VAL A 49 9.85 -9.22 -6.53
C VAL A 49 10.85 -8.41 -7.36
N ASN A 50 10.93 -8.74 -8.65
CA ASN A 50 11.76 -8.00 -9.61
C ASN A 50 11.43 -6.49 -9.55
N HIS A 51 12.45 -5.63 -9.58
CA HIS A 51 12.31 -4.17 -9.60
C HIS A 51 11.27 -3.66 -10.61
N VAL A 52 11.17 -4.32 -11.77
CA VAL A 52 10.14 -4.01 -12.79
C VAL A 52 8.74 -4.24 -12.25
N ILE A 53 8.50 -5.35 -11.56
CA ILE A 53 7.20 -5.67 -10.97
C ILE A 53 6.91 -4.72 -9.80
N SER A 54 7.92 -4.38 -8.99
CA SER A 54 7.79 -3.40 -7.90
C SER A 54 7.33 -2.02 -8.40
N PHE A 55 7.81 -1.58 -9.56
CA PHE A 55 7.34 -0.35 -10.21
C PHE A 55 5.84 -0.42 -10.59
N PHE A 56 5.36 -1.56 -11.06
CA PHE A 56 3.95 -1.72 -11.45
C PHE A 56 3.01 -2.02 -10.27
N LEU A 57 3.53 -2.32 -9.07
CA LEU A 57 2.71 -2.72 -7.93
C LEU A 57 1.64 -1.69 -7.53
N PRO A 58 1.93 -0.36 -7.50
CA PRO A 58 0.89 0.64 -7.21
C PRO A 58 -0.21 0.68 -8.26
N LEU A 59 0.15 0.49 -9.54
CA LEU A 59 -0.83 0.40 -10.64
C LEU A 59 -1.72 -0.84 -10.50
N ILE A 60 -1.12 -2.00 -10.20
CA ILE A 60 -1.87 -3.24 -9.98
C ILE A 60 -2.84 -3.09 -8.80
N THR A 61 -2.35 -2.51 -7.69
CA THR A 61 -3.15 -2.25 -6.50
C THR A 61 -4.31 -1.30 -6.81
N PHE A 62 -4.05 -0.22 -7.55
CA PHE A 62 -5.06 0.74 -7.96
C PHE A 62 -6.15 0.11 -8.84
N ILE A 63 -5.76 -0.66 -9.86
CA ILE A 63 -6.71 -1.38 -10.73
C ILE A 63 -7.52 -2.37 -9.90
N PHE A 64 -6.87 -3.10 -8.99
CA PHE A 64 -7.54 -4.06 -8.12
C PHE A 64 -8.58 -3.37 -7.21
N VAL A 65 -8.26 -2.25 -6.58
CA VAL A 65 -9.18 -1.50 -5.72
C VAL A 65 -10.35 -0.94 -6.53
N ILE A 66 -10.11 -0.39 -7.74
CA ILE A 66 -11.19 0.06 -8.62
C ILE A 66 -12.12 -1.09 -9.00
N PHE A 67 -11.56 -2.21 -9.48
CA PHE A 67 -12.34 -3.35 -9.94
C PHE A 67 -13.18 -3.94 -8.81
N SER A 68 -12.57 -4.11 -7.64
CA SER A 68 -13.25 -4.68 -6.48
C SER A 68 -14.28 -3.73 -5.87
N SER A 69 -14.02 -2.42 -5.88
CA SER A 69 -15.03 -1.43 -5.51
C SER A 69 -16.20 -1.47 -6.48
N ASN A 70 -15.96 -1.49 -7.79
CA ASN A 70 -17.02 -1.59 -8.80
C ASN A 70 -17.91 -2.82 -8.59
N LEU A 71 -17.31 -3.97 -8.27
CA LEU A 71 -18.06 -5.18 -7.94
C LEU A 71 -18.96 -4.98 -6.70
N MET A 72 -18.44 -4.34 -5.64
CA MET A 72 -19.25 -4.06 -4.44
C MET A 72 -20.36 -3.06 -4.72
N PHE A 73 -20.11 -1.97 -5.46
CA PHE A 73 -21.14 -1.03 -5.87
C PHE A 73 -22.23 -1.70 -6.70
N PHE A 74 -21.86 -2.60 -7.62
CA PHE A 74 -22.80 -3.41 -8.39
C PHE A 74 -23.66 -4.31 -7.51
N LEU A 75 -23.08 -4.98 -6.50
CA LEU A 75 -23.82 -5.87 -5.60
C LEU A 75 -24.85 -5.14 -4.71
N PHE A 76 -24.64 -3.85 -4.45
CA PHE A 76 -25.55 -3.02 -3.65
C PHE A 76 -26.44 -2.12 -4.52
N ASP A 77 -26.49 -2.33 -5.84
CA ASP A 77 -27.25 -1.51 -6.80
C ASP A 77 -26.96 0.00 -6.70
N TYR A 78 -25.68 0.36 -6.48
CA TYR A 78 -25.23 1.75 -6.39
C TYR A 78 -24.58 2.25 -7.68
N GLU A 79 -24.73 3.55 -7.94
CA GLU A 79 -24.06 4.20 -9.07
C GLU A 79 -22.54 4.27 -8.84
N PHE A 80 -21.78 3.75 -9.81
CA PHE A 80 -20.32 3.75 -9.76
C PHE A 80 -19.75 4.85 -10.68
N ASP A 81 -19.22 5.93 -10.07
CA ASP A 81 -18.39 6.89 -10.80
C ASP A 81 -16.91 6.53 -10.64
N ALA A 82 -16.36 5.89 -11.68
CA ALA A 82 -14.96 5.49 -11.75
C ALA A 82 -13.99 6.67 -11.54
N HIS A 83 -14.37 7.87 -11.97
CA HIS A 83 -13.52 9.05 -11.88
C HIS A 83 -13.45 9.57 -10.44
N GLN A 84 -14.60 9.68 -9.77
CA GLN A 84 -14.67 10.08 -8.36
C GLN A 84 -13.97 9.05 -7.46
N ILE A 85 -14.24 7.77 -7.68
CA ILE A 85 -13.62 6.69 -6.90
C ILE A 85 -12.11 6.64 -7.12
N GLY A 86 -11.63 6.81 -8.36
CA GLY A 86 -10.18 6.89 -8.63
C GLY A 86 -9.50 8.01 -7.84
N LYS A 87 -10.11 9.19 -7.78
CA LYS A 87 -9.60 10.31 -6.98
C LYS A 87 -9.59 9.98 -5.48
N ILE A 88 -10.68 9.40 -4.97
CA ILE A 88 -10.79 8.98 -3.56
C ILE A 88 -9.70 7.96 -3.20
N ILE A 89 -9.44 6.98 -4.08
CA ILE A 89 -8.37 6.00 -3.89
C ILE A 89 -7.00 6.69 -3.82
N CYS A 90 -6.67 7.59 -4.76
CA CYS A 90 -5.38 8.28 -4.75
C CYS A 90 -5.16 9.11 -3.48
N ILE A 91 -6.19 9.80 -2.98
CA ILE A 91 -6.10 10.54 -1.70
C ILE A 91 -5.91 9.56 -0.54
N SER A 92 -6.66 8.47 -0.52
CA SER A 92 -6.62 7.49 0.56
C SER A 92 -5.28 6.76 0.63
N LEU A 93 -4.54 6.65 -0.49
CA LEU A 93 -3.23 6.01 -0.55
C LEU A 93 -2.07 6.93 -0.09
N ILE A 94 -2.31 8.21 0.24
CA ILE A 94 -1.27 9.14 0.75
C ILE A 94 -0.52 8.58 1.98
N PRO A 95 -1.18 8.01 3.01
CA PRO A 95 -0.50 7.37 4.15
C PRO A 95 0.46 6.26 3.73
N ILE A 96 0.08 5.46 2.72
CA ILE A 96 0.91 4.36 2.21
C ILE A 96 2.14 4.93 1.49
N LEU A 97 1.97 5.97 0.65
CA LEU A 97 3.08 6.65 0.00
C LEU A 97 4.07 7.23 1.03
N LEU A 98 3.56 7.89 2.07
CA LEU A 98 4.40 8.45 3.14
C LEU A 98 5.18 7.33 3.85
N ASN A 99 4.51 6.22 4.17
CA ASN A 99 5.14 5.05 4.77
C ASN A 99 6.25 4.47 3.87
N SER A 100 6.01 4.37 2.57
CA SER A 100 7.00 3.93 1.58
C SER A 100 8.23 4.85 1.55
N ILE A 101 8.03 6.17 1.55
CA ILE A 101 9.14 7.14 1.59
C ILE A 101 9.95 7.00 2.89
N LEU A 102 9.28 6.80 4.04
CA LEU A 102 9.95 6.56 5.32
C LEU A 102 10.78 5.26 5.28
N HIS A 103 10.23 4.18 4.71
CA HIS A 103 10.96 2.92 4.52
C HIS A 103 12.25 3.13 3.71
N PHE A 104 12.19 3.91 2.63
CA PHE A 104 13.37 4.23 1.83
C PHE A 104 14.46 4.92 2.66
N PHE A 105 14.13 5.93 3.45
CA PHE A 105 15.12 6.63 4.28
C PHE A 105 15.73 5.75 5.36
N VAL A 106 14.91 4.91 6.01
CA VAL A 106 15.37 3.95 7.02
C VAL A 106 16.36 2.97 6.39
N LEU A 107 16.03 2.35 5.25
CA LEU A 107 16.94 1.45 4.53
C LEU A 107 18.22 2.14 4.08
N SER A 108 18.11 3.30 3.46
CA SER A 108 19.26 4.05 2.96
C SER A 108 20.25 4.39 4.09
N SER A 109 19.73 4.73 5.27
CA SER A 109 20.57 5.00 6.44
C SER A 109 21.30 3.76 6.97
N LEU A 110 20.65 2.60 6.97
CA LEU A 110 21.26 1.34 7.36
C LEU A 110 22.38 0.96 6.38
N ASN A 111 22.10 1.06 5.07
CA ASN A 111 23.08 0.80 4.02
C ASN A 111 24.30 1.75 4.12
N ALA A 112 24.07 3.04 4.34
CA ALA A 112 25.14 4.04 4.48
C ALA A 112 26.02 3.82 5.70
N SER A 113 25.44 3.32 6.80
CA SER A 113 26.17 3.07 8.05
C SER A 113 27.10 1.85 8.01
N GLN A 114 27.10 1.08 6.91
CA GLN A 114 27.84 -0.19 6.77
C GLN A 114 27.67 -1.16 7.96
N ILE A 115 26.59 -0.99 8.76
CA ILE A 115 26.29 -1.90 9.86
C ILE A 115 26.03 -3.26 9.23
N THR A 116 26.94 -4.19 9.49
CA THR A 116 26.92 -5.51 8.87
C THR A 116 25.97 -6.42 9.62
N ALA A 117 25.28 -7.26 8.85
CA ALA A 117 24.38 -8.34 9.26
C ALA A 117 24.89 -9.34 10.33
N LEU A 118 26.14 -9.20 10.79
CA LEU A 118 26.67 -10.00 11.90
C LEU A 118 26.31 -9.42 13.27
N ASP A 119 25.81 -8.19 13.32
CA ASP A 119 25.36 -7.60 14.57
C ASP A 119 23.96 -8.12 14.92
N SER A 120 23.87 -8.91 16.00
CA SER A 120 22.61 -9.51 16.49
C SER A 120 21.50 -8.49 16.78
N ASN A 121 21.84 -7.20 16.85
CA ASN A 121 20.92 -6.11 17.13
C ASN A 121 20.55 -5.27 15.89
N TYR A 122 20.81 -5.74 14.66
CA TYR A 122 20.48 -5.04 13.41
C TYR A 122 19.02 -4.53 13.35
N ALA A 123 18.07 -5.33 13.81
CA ALA A 123 16.64 -4.97 13.84
C ALA A 123 16.31 -3.84 14.83
N TYR A 124 17.18 -3.57 15.81
CA TYR A 124 17.02 -2.57 16.86
C TYR A 124 17.89 -1.32 16.65
N HIS A 125 18.71 -1.29 15.60
CA HIS A 125 19.50 -0.10 15.29
C HIS A 125 18.58 1.06 14.91
N THR A 126 18.64 2.11 15.73
CA THR A 126 17.90 3.35 15.52
C THR A 126 18.49 4.11 14.34
N THR A 127 17.66 4.39 13.35
CA THR A 127 18.05 5.13 12.14
C THR A 127 17.86 6.64 12.28
N ILE A 128 17.98 7.39 11.17
CA ILE A 128 17.91 8.86 11.08
C ILE A 128 16.66 9.48 11.74
N PHE A 129 15.60 8.69 11.98
CA PHE A 129 14.37 9.13 12.65
C PHE A 129 14.11 8.49 14.02
N GLY A 130 15.10 7.80 14.59
CA GLY A 130 14.91 7.01 15.82
C GLY A 130 14.06 5.76 15.61
N LEU A 131 13.67 5.46 14.36
CA LEU A 131 12.90 4.29 13.98
C LEU A 131 13.82 3.11 13.73
N ASN A 132 13.40 1.94 14.19
CA ASN A 132 14.03 0.66 13.89
C ASN A 132 13.20 -0.13 12.86
N LEU A 133 13.70 -1.29 12.40
CA LEU A 133 12.98 -2.11 11.40
C LEU A 133 11.66 -2.71 11.91
N MET A 134 11.53 -2.94 13.22
CA MET A 134 10.30 -3.43 13.84
C MET A 134 9.22 -2.35 13.90
N ASP A 135 9.60 -1.10 14.16
CA ASP A 135 8.70 0.05 14.14
C ASP A 135 8.09 0.25 12.74
N MET A 136 8.86 -0.08 11.70
CA MET A 136 8.40 -0.02 10.30
C MET A 136 7.27 -1.02 9.99
N ASN A 137 7.22 -2.17 10.67
CA ASN A 137 6.08 -3.10 10.55
C ASN A 137 4.81 -2.46 11.12
N TYR A 138 4.88 -1.89 12.33
CA TYR A 138 3.74 -1.22 12.95
C TYR A 138 3.28 0.01 12.16
N LEU A 139 4.22 0.80 11.64
CA LEU A 139 3.91 1.93 10.76
C LEU A 139 3.23 1.47 9.47
N SER A 140 3.65 0.32 8.92
CA SER A 140 3.01 -0.26 7.75
C SER A 140 1.56 -0.66 8.03
N TYR A 141 1.29 -1.39 9.11
CA TYR A 141 -0.08 -1.73 9.51
C TYR A 141 -0.92 -0.48 9.78
N GLY A 142 -0.35 0.52 10.47
CA GLY A 142 -0.99 1.81 10.72
C GLY A 142 -1.32 2.56 9.43
N SER A 143 -0.43 2.56 8.44
CA SER A 143 -0.63 3.23 7.15
C SER A 143 -1.76 2.60 6.33
N TRP A 144 -1.87 1.26 6.34
CA TRP A 144 -2.97 0.54 5.72
C TRP A 144 -4.30 0.79 6.44
N PHE A 145 -4.30 0.81 7.78
CA PHE A 145 -5.48 1.16 8.55
C PHE A 145 -5.98 2.58 8.22
N LEU A 146 -5.06 3.54 8.17
CA LEU A 146 -5.34 4.92 7.75
C LEU A 146 -5.89 4.99 6.31
N PHE A 147 -5.37 4.16 5.40
CA PHE A 147 -5.91 4.04 4.04
C PHE A 147 -7.39 3.64 4.06
N TYR A 148 -7.75 2.55 4.75
CA TYR A 148 -9.15 2.10 4.80
C TYR A 148 -10.08 3.10 5.47
N LEU A 149 -9.59 3.75 6.53
CA LEU A 149 -10.33 4.77 7.26
C LEU A 149 -10.62 5.99 6.38
N LEU A 150 -9.60 6.53 5.68
CA LEU A 150 -9.77 7.64 4.75
C LEU A 150 -10.65 7.24 3.56
N PHE A 151 -10.46 6.03 3.03
CA PHE A 151 -11.24 5.51 1.91
C PHE A 151 -12.73 5.43 2.26
N GLY A 152 -13.05 4.88 3.44
CA GLY A 152 -14.43 4.82 3.92
C GLY A 152 -15.04 6.18 4.23
N MET A 153 -14.29 7.08 4.88
CA MET A 153 -14.77 8.45 5.14
C MET A 153 -15.08 9.22 3.86
N LEU A 154 -14.18 9.14 2.87
CA LEU A 154 -14.36 9.84 1.61
C LEU A 154 -15.49 9.24 0.78
N ILE A 155 -15.68 7.92 0.79
CA ILE A 155 -16.87 7.32 0.18
C ILE A 155 -18.13 7.80 0.89
N TYR A 156 -18.16 7.80 2.23
CA TYR A 156 -19.33 8.26 3.01
C TYR A 156 -19.69 9.72 2.73
N ASP A 157 -18.69 10.61 2.68
CA ASP A 157 -18.91 12.03 2.40
C ASP A 157 -19.40 12.28 0.96
N ASN A 158 -19.03 11.39 0.03
CA ASN A 158 -19.36 11.52 -1.38
C ASN A 158 -20.57 10.68 -1.81
N SER A 159 -21.21 9.94 -0.90
CA SER A 159 -22.31 9.04 -1.24
C SER A 159 -23.40 9.03 -0.18
N GLU A 160 -24.65 8.85 -0.61
CA GLU A 160 -25.81 8.69 0.29
C GLU A 160 -25.90 7.25 0.83
N HIS A 161 -24.77 6.54 0.94
CA HIS A 161 -24.73 5.14 1.31
C HIS A 161 -24.80 4.95 2.84
N SER A 162 -25.41 3.84 3.25
CA SER A 162 -25.39 3.43 4.65
C SER A 162 -23.97 3.11 5.12
N ILE A 163 -23.68 3.32 6.41
CA ILE A 163 -22.38 2.96 7.00
C ILE A 163 -22.04 1.48 6.75
N PHE A 164 -23.04 0.60 6.81
CA PHE A 164 -22.85 -0.83 6.56
C PHE A 164 -22.38 -1.12 5.13
N SER A 165 -23.02 -0.53 4.12
CA SER A 165 -22.60 -0.74 2.73
C SER A 165 -21.21 -0.19 2.46
N ILE A 166 -20.82 0.91 3.11
CA ILE A 166 -19.47 1.47 2.98
C ILE A 166 -18.42 0.54 3.58
N ILE A 167 -18.69 -0.05 4.74
CA ILE A 167 -17.79 -1.05 5.34
C ILE A 167 -17.61 -2.22 4.37
N CYS A 168 -18.68 -2.68 3.72
CA CYS A 168 -18.60 -3.76 2.73
C CYS A 168 -17.82 -3.35 1.46
N ILE A 169 -18.00 -2.13 0.96
CA ILE A 169 -17.26 -1.61 -0.20
C ILE A 169 -15.76 -1.49 0.11
N VAL A 170 -15.41 -0.99 1.30
CA VAL A 170 -14.05 -0.69 1.72
C VAL A 170 -13.27 -1.95 2.11
N LEU A 171 -13.87 -2.82 2.92
CA LEU A 171 -13.20 -3.99 3.49
C LEU A 171 -13.50 -5.29 2.75
N GLY A 172 -14.64 -5.36 2.04
CA GLY A 172 -15.08 -6.57 1.33
C GLY A 172 -14.00 -7.18 0.42
N PRO A 173 -13.32 -6.39 -0.43
CA PRO A 173 -12.26 -6.90 -1.30
C PRO A 173 -11.13 -7.61 -0.54
N SER A 174 -10.67 -7.01 0.56
CA SER A 174 -9.57 -7.55 1.36
C SER A 174 -10.01 -8.76 2.18
N MET A 175 -11.23 -8.73 2.73
CA MET A 175 -11.81 -9.88 3.44
C MET A 175 -12.01 -11.08 2.50
N LEU A 176 -12.40 -10.84 1.25
CA LEU A 176 -12.54 -11.90 0.24
C LEU A 176 -11.20 -12.59 -0.03
N ILE A 177 -10.11 -11.84 -0.17
CA ILE A 177 -8.76 -12.42 -0.33
C ILE A 177 -8.36 -13.24 0.90
N VAL A 178 -8.59 -12.72 2.12
CA VAL A 178 -8.27 -13.43 3.36
C VAL A 178 -9.04 -14.74 3.46
N VAL A 179 -10.33 -14.73 3.12
CA VAL A 179 -11.17 -15.94 3.11
C VAL A 179 -10.69 -16.95 2.08
N ILE A 180 -10.37 -16.53 0.85
CA ILE A 180 -9.81 -17.42 -0.17
C ILE A 180 -8.50 -18.05 0.31
N LYS A 181 -7.58 -17.24 0.86
CA LYS A 181 -6.29 -17.74 1.37
C LYS A 181 -6.49 -18.75 2.50
N PHE A 182 -7.42 -18.48 3.41
CA PHE A 182 -7.77 -19.40 4.50
C PHE A 182 -8.33 -20.72 3.95
N LEU A 183 -9.25 -20.66 2.99
CA LEU A 183 -9.81 -21.86 2.35
C LEU A 183 -8.74 -22.67 1.61
N MET A 184 -7.84 -22.02 0.87
CA MET A 184 -6.74 -22.71 0.18
C MET A 184 -5.79 -23.40 1.16
N SER A 185 -5.48 -22.75 2.29
CA SER A 185 -4.65 -23.35 3.35
C SER A 185 -5.31 -24.52 4.06
N TYR A 186 -6.63 -24.58 4.09
CA TYR A 186 -7.37 -25.72 4.64
C TYR A 186 -7.45 -26.90 3.66
N LEU A 187 -7.36 -26.62 2.35
CA LEU A 187 -7.42 -27.62 1.28
C LEU A 187 -6.05 -28.22 0.91
N SER A 188 -4.95 -27.59 1.34
CA SER A 188 -3.57 -28.05 1.16
C SER A 188 -3.08 -28.89 2.34
#